data_AF-A0A1Y2S8R8-F1
#
_entry.id   AF-A0A1Y2S8R8-F1
#
_cell.length_a   1.000
_cell.length_b   1.000
_cell.length_c   1.000
_cell.angle_alpha   90.00
_cell.angle_beta   90.00
_cell.angle_gamma   90.00
#
_symmetry.space_group_name_H-M   'P 1'
#
loop_
_entity.id
_entity.type
_entity.pdbx_description
1 polymer ?
#
loop_
_entity_poly.entity_id
_entity_poly.type
_entity_poly.pdbx_seq_one_letter_code
_entity_poly.pdbx_strand_id
1 'polypeptide(L)'
;MTVFEQFRHYLGKSGLTDDFTIQMLTWIEQTKDGGQMQYMVFQPAGGTGRLDDLGADDNVQVILVSGQNNPQPVIQRAQEILNYVTTHPDDDCLNAVFNLGGMPTPIPTQENRYVIRLLFRCTS
;
A
#
# COMPACT_ATOMS: atom_id res chain seq x y z
N MET A 1 -4.52 -16.38 4.45
CA MET A 1 -3.89 -15.16 3.90
C MET A 1 -3.17 -14.47 5.03
N THR A 2 -1.93 -14.04 4.81
CA THR A 2 -1.18 -13.19 5.73
C THR A 2 -1.83 -11.81 5.85
N VAL A 3 -1.45 -11.02 6.86
CA VAL A 3 -2.09 -9.71 7.11
C VAL A 3 -1.89 -8.72 5.97
N PHE A 4 -0.70 -8.65 5.38
CA PHE A 4 -0.46 -7.76 4.23
C PHE A 4 -1.18 -8.22 2.95
N GLU A 5 -1.47 -9.52 2.80
CA GLU A 5 -2.37 -10.01 1.75
C GLU A 5 -3.83 -9.61 2.03
N GLN A 6 -4.29 -9.71 3.28
CA GLN A 6 -5.62 -9.26 3.68
C GLN A 6 -5.79 -7.75 3.49
N PHE A 7 -4.78 -6.95 3.82
CA PHE A 7 -4.76 -5.51 3.58
C PHE A 7 -4.90 -5.17 2.08
N ARG A 8 -4.21 -5.91 1.20
CA ARG A 8 -4.41 -5.80 -0.25
C ARG A 8 -5.86 -6.08 -0.63
N HIS A 9 -6.48 -7.11 -0.06
CA HIS A 9 -7.89 -7.42 -0.30
C HIS A 9 -8.82 -6.31 0.21
N TYR A 10 -8.54 -5.75 1.38
CA TYR A 10 -9.28 -4.62 1.96
C TYR A 10 -9.29 -3.41 1.02
N LEU A 11 -8.13 -3.01 0.46
CA LEU A 11 -8.08 -1.95 -0.56
C LEU A 11 -8.73 -2.37 -1.89
N GLY A 12 -8.63 -3.65 -2.26
CA GLY A 12 -9.23 -4.16 -3.49
C GLY A 12 -10.75 -4.15 -3.49
N LYS A 13 -11.39 -4.40 -2.34
CA LYS A 13 -12.85 -4.33 -2.17
C LYS A 13 -13.43 -2.95 -2.49
N SER A 14 -12.63 -1.88 -2.35
CA SER A 14 -13.04 -0.50 -2.63
C SER A 14 -12.55 0.04 -3.98
N GLY A 15 -11.94 -0.80 -4.82
CA GLY A 15 -11.39 -0.39 -6.12
C GLY A 15 -10.11 0.45 -6.02
N LEU A 16 -9.54 0.63 -4.81
CA LEU A 16 -8.32 1.42 -4.63
C LEU A 16 -7.08 0.76 -5.23
N THR A 17 -7.17 -0.50 -5.65
CA THR A 17 -6.11 -1.21 -6.37
C THR A 17 -6.21 -1.08 -7.89
N ASP A 18 -7.28 -0.48 -8.40
CA ASP A 18 -7.58 -0.46 -9.84
C ASP A 18 -6.56 0.40 -10.61
N ASP A 19 -6.28 0.05 -11.86
CA ASP A 19 -5.28 0.69 -12.74
C ASP A 19 -3.81 0.51 -12.34
N PHE A 20 -3.52 -0.26 -11.28
CA PHE A 20 -2.17 -0.59 -10.85
C PHE A 20 -1.77 -2.03 -11.22
N THR A 21 -0.50 -2.20 -11.59
CA THR A 21 0.15 -3.51 -11.57
C THR A 21 0.44 -3.89 -10.12
N ILE A 22 -0.35 -4.81 -9.59
CA ILE A 22 -0.22 -5.28 -8.20
C ILE A 22 0.97 -6.24 -8.06
N GLN A 23 1.82 -5.99 -7.07
CA GLN A 23 2.93 -6.86 -6.72
C GLN A 23 3.02 -7.04 -5.20
N MET A 24 3.76 -8.07 -4.77
CA MET A 24 4.00 -8.38 -3.37
C MET A 24 5.50 -8.33 -3.07
N LEU A 25 5.85 -7.95 -1.85
CA LEU A 25 7.20 -7.90 -1.27
C LEU A 25 8.18 -6.90 -1.90
N THR A 26 8.32 -6.90 -3.23
CA THR A 26 9.29 -6.06 -3.92
C THR A 26 8.73 -5.56 -5.24
N TRP A 27 9.14 -4.35 -5.61
CA TRP A 27 8.86 -3.78 -6.92
C TRP A 27 9.80 -4.40 -7.96
N ILE A 28 9.21 -5.02 -8.97
CA ILE A 28 9.88 -5.55 -10.15
C ILE A 28 9.34 -4.80 -11.37
N GLU A 29 10.20 -4.01 -11.99
CA GLU A 29 9.87 -3.27 -13.20
C GLU A 29 9.53 -4.22 -14.36
N GLN A 30 8.41 -3.96 -15.02
CA GLN A 30 7.98 -4.61 -16.26
C GLN A 30 8.04 -3.60 -17.40
N THR A 31 8.90 -3.86 -18.38
CA THR A 31 9.19 -2.90 -19.46
C THR A 31 8.23 -3.00 -20.66
N LYS A 32 7.18 -3.83 -20.55
CA LYS A 32 6.33 -4.23 -21.69
C LYS A 32 5.50 -3.09 -22.29
N ASP A 33 5.30 -1.98 -21.59
CA ASP A 33 4.51 -0.83 -22.07
C ASP A 33 5.32 0.46 -22.24
N GLY A 34 6.66 0.36 -22.29
CA GLY A 34 7.51 1.54 -22.43
C GLY A 34 7.49 2.47 -21.21
N GLY A 35 7.28 1.92 -20.01
CA GLY A 35 7.43 2.65 -18.75
C GLY A 35 6.16 3.32 -18.26
N GLN A 36 5.01 3.05 -18.87
CA GLN A 36 3.73 3.63 -18.47
C GLN A 36 3.10 2.93 -17.25
N MET A 37 3.56 1.71 -16.92
CA MET A 37 3.02 0.94 -15.80
C MET A 37 3.21 1.68 -14.50
N GLN A 38 2.15 1.64 -13.70
CA GLN A 38 2.17 2.04 -12.32
C GLN A 38 2.08 0.79 -11.46
N TYR A 39 2.72 0.81 -10.30
CA TYR A 39 2.81 -0.35 -9.44
C TYR A 39 2.27 -0.02 -8.06
N MET A 40 1.60 -1.00 -7.47
CA MET A 40 1.21 -0.98 -6.06
C MET A 40 1.76 -2.25 -5.43
N VAL A 41 2.73 -2.08 -4.55
CA VAL A 41 3.47 -3.19 -3.92
C VAL A 41 3.11 -3.27 -2.45
N PHE A 42 2.67 -4.45 -2.01
CA PHE A 42 2.33 -4.72 -0.62
C PHE A 42 3.42 -5.53 0.04
N GLN A 43 3.91 -5.07 1.19
CA GLN A 43 4.93 -5.78 1.96
C GLN A 43 4.66 -5.69 3.47
N PRO A 44 5.09 -6.68 4.26
CA PRO A 44 5.11 -6.57 5.71
C PRO A 44 6.13 -5.50 6.13
N ALA A 45 5.81 -4.75 7.19
CA ALA A 45 6.65 -3.68 7.73
C ALA A 45 6.92 -3.88 9.24
N GLY A 46 7.04 -5.14 9.65
CA GLY A 46 7.20 -5.53 11.06
C GLY A 46 5.87 -5.55 11.81
N GLY A 47 5.95 -5.61 13.13
CA GLY A 47 4.80 -5.74 14.01
C GLY A 47 5.21 -6.08 15.44
N THR A 48 4.23 -6.32 16.30
CA THR A 48 4.46 -6.80 17.66
C THR A 48 4.62 -8.32 17.68
N GLY A 49 5.17 -8.84 18.78
CA GLY A 49 5.17 -10.27 19.03
C GLY A 49 3.75 -10.83 19.11
N ARG A 50 3.58 -12.08 18.66
CA ARG A 50 2.32 -12.81 18.81
C ARG A 50 2.34 -13.60 20.11
N LEU A 51 1.29 -13.45 20.91
CA LEU A 51 1.05 -14.17 22.15
C LEU A 51 -0.31 -14.86 22.02
N ASP A 52 -0.42 -16.07 22.57
CA ASP A 52 -1.68 -16.81 22.52
C ASP A 52 -2.78 -16.02 23.24
N ASP A 53 -3.98 -15.99 22.67
CA ASP A 53 -5.16 -15.27 23.18
C ASP A 53 -5.00 -13.73 23.33
N LEU A 54 -3.98 -13.13 22.71
CA LEU A 54 -3.77 -11.68 22.67
C LEU A 54 -3.63 -11.18 21.22
N GLY A 55 -4.25 -10.05 20.91
CA GLY A 55 -4.10 -9.38 19.61
C GLY A 55 -2.66 -8.95 19.35
N ALA A 56 -2.29 -8.85 18.08
CA ALA A 56 -1.00 -8.32 17.63
C ALA A 56 -1.20 -7.17 16.66
N ASP A 57 -0.21 -6.27 16.62
CA ASP A 57 -0.12 -5.24 15.60
C ASP A 57 0.76 -5.75 14.46
N ASP A 58 0.21 -5.81 13.25
CA ASP A 58 0.96 -6.09 12.02
C ASP A 58 1.02 -4.81 11.17
N ASN A 59 2.23 -4.38 10.83
CA ASN A 59 2.42 -3.22 9.99
C ASN A 59 2.50 -3.64 8.52
N VAL A 60 1.87 -2.87 7.65
CA VAL A 60 1.85 -3.08 6.19
C VAL A 60 2.37 -1.82 5.52
N GLN A 61 3.36 -1.96 4.64
CA GLN A 61 3.81 -0.88 3.77
C GLN A 61 3.23 -1.07 2.37
N VAL A 62 2.61 -0.01 1.84
CA VAL A 62 2.16 0.07 0.45
C VAL A 62 3.09 1.00 -0.30
N ILE A 63 3.79 0.46 -1.28
CA ILE A 63 4.64 1.24 -2.19
C ILE A 63 3.85 1.51 -3.45
N LEU A 64 3.61 2.78 -3.75
CA LEU A 64 3.09 3.24 -5.03
C LEU A 64 4.26 3.71 -5.88
N VAL A 65 4.31 3.23 -7.13
CA VAL A 65 5.34 3.64 -8.10
C VAL A 65 4.64 4.21 -9.33
N SER A 66 4.97 5.45 -9.67
CA SER A 66 4.40 6.14 -10.82
C SER A 66 4.86 5.56 -12.15
N GLY A 67 4.06 5.77 -13.19
CA GLY A 67 4.53 5.73 -14.57
C GLY A 67 5.67 6.73 -14.78
N GLN A 68 6.54 6.47 -15.76
CA GLN A 68 7.62 7.38 -16.11
C GLN A 68 7.05 8.75 -16.51
N ASN A 69 7.61 9.82 -15.93
CA ASN A 69 7.20 11.21 -16.16
C ASN A 69 5.71 11.50 -15.86
N ASN A 70 5.01 10.60 -15.16
CA ASN A 70 3.58 10.75 -14.85
C ASN A 70 3.30 10.46 -13.35
N PRO A 71 3.74 11.34 -12.43
CA PRO A 71 3.56 11.14 -10.99
C PRO A 71 2.14 11.38 -10.48
N GLN A 72 1.33 12.16 -11.19
CA GLN A 72 0.07 12.67 -10.66
C GLN A 72 -0.93 11.57 -10.24
N PRO A 73 -1.12 10.48 -11.02
CA PRO A 73 -2.06 9.43 -10.65
C PRO A 73 -1.71 8.73 -9.33
N VAL A 74 -0.41 8.49 -9.07
CA VAL A 74 0.00 7.83 -7.82
C VAL A 74 -0.09 8.76 -6.62
N ILE A 75 0.12 10.07 -6.82
CA ILE A 75 -0.09 11.08 -5.78
C ILE A 75 -1.57 11.11 -5.38
N GLN A 76 -2.47 11.15 -6.36
CA GLN A 76 -3.90 11.12 -6.12
C GLN A 76 -4.33 9.84 -5.42
N ARG A 77 -3.89 8.67 -5.91
CA ARG A 77 -4.24 7.39 -5.29
C ARG A 77 -3.72 7.27 -3.86
N ALA A 78 -2.52 7.78 -3.57
CA ALA A 78 -1.99 7.78 -2.21
C ALA A 78 -2.91 8.56 -1.25
N GLN A 79 -3.39 9.73 -1.67
CA GLN A 79 -4.32 10.54 -0.89
C GLN A 79 -5.68 9.84 -0.72
N GLU A 80 -6.20 9.21 -1.77
CA GLU A 80 -7.44 8.43 -1.73
C GLU A 80 -7.34 7.27 -0.71
N ILE A 81 -6.23 6.54 -0.69
CA ILE A 81 -5.99 5.47 0.29
C ILE A 81 -5.95 6.01 1.72
N LEU A 82 -5.20 7.10 1.96
CA LEU A 82 -5.13 7.71 3.29
C LEU A 82 -6.52 8.15 3.79
N ASN A 83 -7.31 8.77 2.90
CA ASN A 83 -8.67 9.21 3.21
C ASN A 83 -9.61 8.02 3.47
N TYR A 84 -9.52 6.97 2.66
CA TYR A 84 -10.33 5.77 2.79
C TYR A 84 -10.08 5.07 4.13
N VAL A 85 -8.82 4.80 4.47
CA VAL A 85 -8.46 4.17 5.77
C VAL A 85 -8.92 5.02 6.94
N THR A 86 -8.80 6.35 6.84
CA THR A 86 -9.28 7.27 7.89
C THR A 86 -10.79 7.17 8.14
N THR A 87 -11.56 6.87 7.10
CA THR A 87 -13.04 6.84 7.15
C THR A 87 -13.61 5.43 7.27
N HIS A 88 -12.80 4.39 7.03
CA HIS A 88 -13.20 2.98 7.06
C HIS A 88 -12.17 2.15 7.86
N PRO A 89 -11.94 2.47 9.15
CA PRO A 89 -10.90 1.79 9.92
C PRO A 89 -11.24 0.33 10.21
N ASP A 90 -12.52 -0.05 10.28
CA ASP A 90 -12.94 -1.40 10.67
C ASP A 90 -13.00 -2.35 9.46
N ASP A 91 -12.48 -3.58 9.59
CA ASP A 91 -12.60 -4.65 8.59
C ASP A 91 -12.70 -6.02 9.28
N ASP A 92 -13.58 -6.88 8.76
CA ASP A 92 -13.88 -8.21 9.34
C ASP A 92 -12.66 -9.14 9.43
N CYS A 93 -11.64 -8.95 8.59
CA CYS A 93 -10.44 -9.77 8.57
C CYS A 93 -9.27 -9.12 9.35
N LEU A 94 -9.17 -7.79 9.29
CA LEU A 94 -8.06 -7.04 9.89
C LEU A 94 -8.36 -6.50 11.30
N ASN A 95 -9.60 -6.67 11.77
CA ASN A 95 -10.21 -6.00 12.93
C ASN A 95 -10.24 -4.48 12.76
N ALA A 96 -9.09 -3.83 12.78
CA ALA A 96 -8.94 -2.40 12.58
C ALA A 96 -7.66 -2.05 11.82
N VAL A 97 -7.73 -1.00 11.01
CA VAL A 97 -6.67 -0.49 10.13
C VAL A 97 -6.41 0.97 10.45
N PHE A 98 -5.14 1.32 10.68
CA PHE A 98 -4.73 2.66 11.05
C PHE A 98 -3.62 3.18 10.14
N ASN A 99 -3.73 4.44 9.73
CA ASN A 99 -2.62 5.18 9.13
C ASN A 99 -1.54 5.44 10.19
N LEU A 100 -0.31 5.01 9.94
CA LEU A 100 0.84 5.31 10.81
C LEU A 100 1.56 6.61 10.41
N GLY A 101 1.13 7.27 9.35
CA GLY A 101 1.67 8.55 8.89
C GLY A 101 0.74 9.23 7.88
N GLY A 102 1.07 10.49 7.56
CA GLY A 102 0.41 11.24 6.49
C GLY A 102 1.04 10.99 5.12
N MET A 103 0.76 11.87 4.16
CA MET A 103 1.37 11.83 2.83
C MET A 103 2.89 12.04 2.93
N PRO A 104 3.72 11.06 2.54
CA PRO A 104 5.17 11.21 2.60
C PRO A 104 5.70 11.98 1.39
N THR A 105 6.94 12.48 1.48
CA THR A 105 7.66 13.04 0.33
C THR A 105 7.89 11.96 -0.73
N PRO A 106 7.43 12.15 -1.99
CA PRO A 106 7.73 11.22 -3.07
C PRO A 106 9.23 11.14 -3.37
N ILE A 107 9.74 9.93 -3.59
CA ILE A 107 11.16 9.66 -3.87
C ILE A 107 11.33 9.50 -5.39
N PRO A 108 12.11 10.37 -6.06
CA PRO A 108 12.39 10.22 -7.49
C PRO A 108 13.33 9.03 -7.75
N THR A 109 13.19 8.38 -8.90
CA THR A 109 14.11 7.35 -9.42
C THR A 109 14.92 7.87 -10.60
N GLN A 110 15.94 7.12 -11.04
CA GLN A 110 16.76 7.49 -12.20
C GLN A 110 15.98 7.46 -13.53
N GLU A 111 14.92 6.67 -13.57
CA GLU A 111 14.03 6.48 -14.73
C GLU A 111 12.87 7.50 -14.75
N ASN A 112 12.98 8.60 -14.00
CA ASN A 112 11.94 9.62 -13.83
C ASN A 112 10.59 9.05 -13.36
N ARG A 113 10.63 8.05 -12.47
CA ARG A 113 9.47 7.59 -11.70
C ARG A 113 9.50 8.23 -10.31
N TYR A 114 8.36 8.17 -9.64
CA TYR A 114 8.22 8.60 -8.25
C TYR A 114 7.67 7.47 -7.41
N VAL A 115 8.25 7.29 -6.23
CA VAL A 115 7.90 6.25 -5.27
C VAL A 115 7.30 6.90 -4.02
N ILE A 116 6.11 6.47 -3.64
CA ILE A 116 5.42 6.88 -2.41
C ILE A 116 5.27 5.66 -1.52
N ARG A 117 5.61 5.79 -0.23
CA ARG A 117 5.57 4.68 0.72
C ARG A 117 4.60 5.00 1.86
N LEU A 118 3.42 4.42 1.81
CA LEU A 118 2.43 4.53 2.87
C LEU A 118 2.63 3.41 3.90
N LEU A 119 2.35 3.70 5.17
CA LEU A 119 2.52 2.76 6.27
C LEU A 119 1.23 2.68 7.09
N PHE A 120 0.79 1.45 7.32
CA PHE A 120 -0.44 1.16 8.04
C PHE A 120 -0.19 0.13 9.13
N ARG A 121 -1.03 0.14 10.15
CA ARG A 121 -1.09 -0.87 11.22
C ARG A 121 -2.43 -1.58 11.16
N CYS A 122 -2.41 -2.90 11.24
CA CYS A 122 -3.57 -3.76 11.38
C CYS A 122 -3.54 -4.44 12.76
N THR A 123 -4.68 -4.68 13.39
CA THR A 123 -4.77 -5.24 14.76
C THR A 123 -5.34 -6.66 14.78
N SER A 124 -4.93 -7.51 13.84
CA SER A 124 -5.48 -8.87 13.64
C SER A 124 -4.77 -9.95 14.44
#